data_AF-A0A8C0HS94-F1
#
_entry.id   AF-A0A8C0HS94-F1
#
_cell.length_a   1.000
_cell.length_b   1.000
_cell.length_c   1.000
_cell.angle_alpha   90.00
_cell.angle_beta   90.00
_cell.angle_gamma   90.00
#
_symmetry.space_group_name_H-M   'P 1'
#
loop_
_entity.id
_entity.type
_entity.pdbx_description
1 polymer ?
#
loop_
_entity_poly.entity_id
_entity_poly.type
_entity_poly.pdbx_seq_one_letter_code
_entity_poly.pdbx_strand_id
1 'polypeptide(L)'
;MGKTTMRFLCTSLSLTMIFWLAEGTLSKTDAKKGATKKLEEKTLHSDKNVRDRGLVVVDPKAKDIILEHRSYCSKKMKERHFSGDVLGYITPWNSHGYDIAKIFGNKFTLISPVWLQVKRRGKERFQFTGLHDADKGAIFFFFECALQVRLLVLLQTR
;
A
#
# COMPACT_ATOMS: atom_id res chain seq x y z
N MET A 1 7.09 39.13 68.50
CA MET A 1 6.38 39.28 67.22
C MET A 1 7.02 38.42 66.12
N GLY A 2 7.29 37.11 66.36
CA GLY A 2 8.18 36.32 65.48
C GLY A 2 7.78 34.86 65.19
N LYS A 3 6.68 34.34 65.76
CA LYS A 3 6.30 32.92 65.55
C LYS A 3 5.47 32.71 64.28
N THR A 4 4.65 33.68 63.87
CA THR A 4 3.79 33.60 62.69
C THR A 4 4.59 33.82 61.39
N THR A 5 5.51 34.79 61.39
CA THR A 5 6.40 35.09 60.26
C THR A 5 7.32 33.92 59.94
N MET A 6 7.83 33.20 60.97
CA MET A 6 8.69 32.03 60.79
C MET A 6 7.96 30.83 60.16
N ARG A 7 6.66 30.67 60.43
CA ARG A 7 5.84 29.62 59.79
C ARG A 7 5.56 29.92 58.32
N PHE A 8 5.26 31.17 57.96
CA PHE A 8 5.06 31.58 56.56
C PHE A 8 6.35 31.51 55.72
N LEU A 9 7.50 31.83 56.32
CA LEU A 9 8.81 31.65 55.69
C LEU A 9 9.11 30.16 55.46
N CYS A 10 8.81 29.30 56.43
CA CYS A 10 9.08 27.86 56.32
C CYS A 10 8.17 27.18 55.28
N THR A 11 6.89 27.58 55.19
CA THR A 11 5.98 27.07 54.14
C THR A 11 6.34 27.57 52.75
N SER A 12 6.75 28.83 52.62
CA SER A 12 7.26 29.39 51.35
C SER A 12 8.53 28.66 50.88
N LEU A 13 9.46 28.37 51.80
CA LEU A 13 10.70 27.64 51.49
C LEU A 13 10.45 26.17 51.13
N SER A 14 9.44 25.54 51.75
CA SER A 14 9.04 24.17 51.40
C SER A 14 8.38 24.09 50.03
N LEU A 15 7.58 25.09 49.63
CA LEU A 15 6.96 25.13 48.30
C LEU A 15 8.00 25.29 47.19
N THR A 16 8.99 26.18 47.38
CA THR A 16 10.04 26.40 46.37
C THR A 16 10.92 25.18 46.19
N MET A 17 11.22 24.43 47.25
CA MET A 17 11.95 23.15 47.15
C MET A 17 11.19 22.08 46.34
N ILE A 18 9.85 22.03 46.45
CA ILE A 18 9.03 21.08 45.68
C ILE A 18 9.01 21.45 44.19
N PHE A 19 9.04 22.75 43.85
CA PHE A 19 9.16 23.21 42.46
C PHE A 19 10.52 22.90 41.83
N TRP A 20 11.60 22.88 42.62
CA TRP A 20 12.94 22.49 42.15
C TRP A 20 13.09 20.98 41.92
N LEU A 21 12.35 20.15 42.65
CA LEU A 21 12.36 18.68 42.49
C LEU A 21 11.41 18.19 41.39
N ALA A 22 10.55 19.07 40.87
CA ALA A 22 9.58 18.76 39.81
C ALA A 22 10.15 18.92 38.38
N GLU A 23 11.44 19.24 38.23
CA GLU A 23 12.17 18.94 36.98
C GLU A 23 12.44 17.43 36.90
N GLY A 24 11.36 16.66 36.75
CA GLY A 24 11.41 15.32 36.22
C GLY A 24 12.02 15.41 34.84
N THR A 25 13.33 15.16 34.76
CA THR A 25 14.07 15.11 33.51
C THR A 25 13.43 13.99 32.69
N LEU A 26 12.58 14.35 31.74
CA LEU A 26 12.22 13.49 30.63
C LEU A 26 13.53 13.35 29.86
N SER A 27 14.32 12.37 30.30
CA SER A 27 15.57 11.98 29.68
C SER A 27 15.25 11.87 28.20
N LYS A 28 15.79 12.80 27.40
CA LYS A 28 15.96 12.56 25.98
C LYS A 28 16.91 11.37 25.95
N THR A 29 16.34 10.17 25.99
CA THR A 29 16.93 9.04 25.29
C THR A 29 17.25 9.62 23.94
N ASP A 30 18.52 9.60 23.56
CA ASP A 30 18.98 10.03 22.26
C ASP A 30 18.14 9.29 21.20
N ALA A 31 17.00 9.86 20.84
CA ALA A 31 16.63 9.95 19.47
C ALA A 31 17.79 10.75 18.87
N LYS A 32 18.85 10.03 18.51
CA LYS A 32 19.24 10.02 17.11
C LYS A 32 17.93 10.17 16.36
N LYS A 33 17.61 11.43 16.00
CA LYS A 33 17.21 11.77 14.66
C LYS A 33 18.29 11.13 13.78
N GLY A 34 18.24 9.80 13.66
CA GLY A 34 18.38 9.19 12.38
C GLY A 34 17.34 9.96 11.61
N ALA A 35 17.81 10.94 10.84
CA ALA A 35 17.05 11.42 9.72
C ALA A 35 16.43 10.16 9.16
N THR A 36 15.10 10.05 9.23
CA THR A 36 14.38 9.14 8.36
C THR A 36 14.84 9.63 7.00
N LYS A 37 15.93 9.04 6.50
CA LYS A 37 16.41 9.22 5.14
C LYS A 37 15.23 8.67 4.38
N LYS A 38 14.29 9.55 4.04
CA LYS A 38 13.26 9.30 3.06
C LYS A 38 14.08 8.87 1.86
N LEU A 39 14.14 7.56 1.67
CA LEU A 39 15.00 6.98 0.69
C LEU A 39 14.55 7.58 -0.63
N GLU A 40 15.49 8.14 -1.39
CA GLU A 40 15.14 8.77 -2.65
C GLU A 40 14.43 7.73 -3.51
N GLU A 41 13.25 8.08 -3.98
CA GLU A 41 12.45 7.23 -4.82
C GLU A 41 12.67 7.68 -6.26
N LYS A 42 13.01 6.74 -7.15
CA LYS A 42 13.19 7.06 -8.55
C LYS A 42 11.81 7.18 -9.21
N THR A 43 11.32 8.40 -9.34
CA THR A 43 10.02 8.69 -9.96
C THR A 43 10.03 8.50 -11.48
N LEU A 44 11.21 8.46 -12.10
CA LEU A 44 11.35 8.43 -13.56
C LEU A 44 11.41 6.99 -14.11
N HIS A 45 10.69 6.74 -15.21
CA HIS A 45 10.68 5.46 -15.90
C HIS A 45 12.06 5.11 -16.48
N SER A 46 12.38 3.83 -16.53
CA SER A 46 13.64 3.35 -17.09
C SER A 46 13.51 3.04 -18.58
N ASP A 47 14.62 3.16 -19.31
CA ASP A 47 14.71 2.69 -20.69
C ASP A 47 14.90 1.17 -20.79
N LYS A 48 15.35 0.52 -19.70
CA LYS A 48 15.69 -0.90 -19.65
C LYS A 48 14.83 -1.63 -18.63
N ASN A 49 14.56 -2.93 -18.88
CA ASN A 49 13.81 -3.75 -17.94
C ASN A 49 14.69 -4.14 -16.72
N VAL A 50 14.09 -4.69 -15.66
CA VAL A 50 14.82 -5.06 -14.43
C VAL A 50 15.86 -6.17 -14.63
N ARG A 51 15.70 -7.03 -15.64
CA ARG A 51 16.65 -8.10 -15.98
C ARG A 51 17.91 -7.52 -16.63
N ASP A 52 17.73 -6.67 -17.64
CA ASP A 52 18.77 -5.95 -18.37
C ASP A 52 19.58 -5.01 -17.45
N ARG A 53 19.00 -4.62 -16.30
CA ARG A 53 19.62 -3.79 -15.27
C ARG A 53 20.31 -4.57 -14.16
N GLY A 54 20.24 -5.90 -14.16
CA GLY A 54 20.84 -6.73 -13.12
C GLY A 54 20.17 -6.60 -11.74
N LEU A 55 18.89 -6.20 -11.68
CA LEU A 55 18.16 -6.04 -10.42
C LEU A 55 17.51 -7.34 -9.91
N VAL A 56 17.53 -8.40 -10.72
CA VAL A 56 17.03 -9.73 -10.33
C VAL A 56 18.18 -10.49 -9.69
N VAL A 57 18.32 -10.33 -8.37
CA VAL A 57 19.40 -10.92 -7.55
C VAL A 57 18.82 -11.80 -6.44
N VAL A 58 19.63 -12.74 -5.93
CA VAL A 58 19.21 -13.67 -4.86
C VAL A 58 19.00 -12.95 -3.53
N ASP A 59 19.84 -11.96 -3.21
CA ASP A 59 19.79 -11.20 -1.95
C ASP A 59 19.59 -9.69 -2.22
N PRO A 60 18.35 -9.22 -2.44
CA PRO A 60 18.06 -7.83 -2.74
C PRO A 60 18.07 -6.96 -1.47
N LYS A 61 18.67 -5.77 -1.55
CA LYS A 61 18.64 -4.81 -0.43
C LYS A 61 17.31 -4.05 -0.43
N ALA A 62 16.73 -3.86 0.76
CA ALA A 62 15.50 -3.08 0.93
C ALA A 62 15.60 -1.66 0.32
N LYS A 63 16.79 -1.06 0.38
CA LYS A 63 17.05 0.25 -0.23
C LYS A 63 16.86 0.22 -1.74
N ASP A 64 17.35 -0.80 -2.41
CA ASP A 64 17.28 -0.90 -3.87
C ASP A 64 15.83 -1.14 -4.32
N ILE A 65 15.05 -1.89 -3.54
CA ILE A 65 13.61 -2.10 -3.80
C ILE A 65 12.85 -0.78 -3.69
N ILE A 66 13.03 -0.03 -2.59
CA ILE A 66 12.34 1.24 -2.37
C ILE A 66 12.76 2.29 -3.40
N LEU A 67 14.02 2.27 -3.84
CA LEU A 67 14.51 3.16 -4.88
C LEU A 67 13.89 2.83 -6.25
N GLU A 68 13.74 1.55 -6.59
CA GLU A 68 13.50 1.11 -7.98
C GLU A 68 12.08 0.60 -8.28
N HIS A 69 11.24 0.34 -7.27
CA HIS A 69 9.94 -0.33 -7.49
C HIS A 69 8.97 0.40 -8.43
N ARG A 70 9.06 1.74 -8.54
CA ARG A 70 8.26 2.53 -9.50
C ARG A 70 8.90 2.69 -10.87
N SER A 71 10.21 2.41 -11.00
CA SER A 71 10.98 2.66 -12.23
C SER A 71 10.86 1.50 -13.23
N TYR A 72 9.65 1.24 -13.70
CA TYR A 72 9.39 0.26 -14.77
C TYR A 72 9.87 0.76 -16.14
N CYS A 73 10.00 -0.18 -17.10
CA CYS A 73 10.41 0.15 -18.47
C CYS A 73 9.22 0.61 -19.32
N SER A 74 9.13 1.91 -19.60
CA SER A 74 8.02 2.48 -20.38
C SER A 74 8.02 2.02 -21.84
N LYS A 75 9.21 1.85 -22.44
CA LYS A 75 9.39 1.40 -23.83
C LYS A 75 8.89 -0.04 -24.07
N LYS A 76 9.01 -0.91 -23.07
CA LYS A 76 8.68 -2.34 -23.16
C LYS A 76 7.39 -2.72 -22.41
N MET A 77 6.47 -1.80 -22.19
CA MET A 77 5.20 -2.06 -21.48
C MET A 77 4.31 -3.08 -22.23
N LYS A 78 4.28 -2.98 -23.56
CA LYS A 78 3.46 -3.85 -24.40
C LYS A 78 4.10 -5.21 -24.71
N GLU A 79 5.40 -5.37 -24.46
CA GLU A 79 6.13 -6.60 -24.76
C GLU A 79 5.94 -7.65 -23.67
N ARG A 80 5.56 -8.85 -24.11
CA ARG A 80 5.41 -10.00 -23.22
C ARG A 80 6.70 -10.83 -23.23
N HIS A 81 7.24 -11.07 -22.04
CA HIS A 81 8.50 -11.79 -21.84
C HIS A 81 8.30 -13.21 -21.28
N PHE A 82 7.04 -13.67 -21.22
CA PHE A 82 6.63 -14.98 -20.73
C PHE A 82 5.64 -15.58 -21.73
N SER A 83 5.91 -16.79 -22.22
CA SER A 83 5.15 -17.40 -23.31
C SER A 83 3.86 -18.10 -22.87
N GLY A 84 3.74 -18.51 -21.61
CA GLY A 84 2.56 -19.22 -21.09
C GLY A 84 1.42 -18.27 -20.69
N ASP A 85 0.20 -18.76 -20.58
CA ASP A 85 -0.96 -17.94 -20.21
C ASP A 85 -0.79 -17.25 -18.85
N VAL A 86 -1.23 -15.99 -18.78
CA VAL A 86 -1.11 -15.13 -17.61
C VAL A 86 -2.50 -14.64 -17.22
N LEU A 87 -2.95 -15.07 -16.05
CA LEU A 87 -4.20 -14.63 -15.43
C LEU A 87 -3.91 -13.53 -14.40
N GLY A 88 -4.52 -12.36 -14.58
CA GLY A 88 -4.49 -11.26 -13.61
C GLY A 88 -5.79 -11.17 -12.82
N TYR A 89 -5.71 -11.10 -11.49
CA TYR A 89 -6.87 -10.83 -10.64
C TYR A 89 -7.00 -9.34 -10.36
N ILE A 90 -8.22 -8.81 -10.46
CA ILE A 90 -8.53 -7.43 -10.11
C ILE A 90 -9.63 -7.42 -9.06
N THR A 91 -9.48 -6.55 -8.06
CA THR A 91 -10.37 -6.48 -6.90
C THR A 91 -10.87 -5.06 -6.72
N PRO A 92 -12.14 -4.86 -6.30
CA PRO A 92 -12.71 -3.52 -6.19
C PRO A 92 -12.11 -2.71 -5.03
N TRP A 93 -11.71 -3.36 -3.94
CA TRP A 93 -11.07 -2.70 -2.78
C TRP A 93 -9.61 -2.26 -3.03
N ASN A 94 -9.01 -2.62 -4.17
CA ASN A 94 -7.69 -2.15 -4.57
C ASN A 94 -7.76 -1.54 -5.96
N SER A 95 -8.13 -0.25 -6.00
CA SER A 95 -8.33 0.49 -7.24
C SER A 95 -7.08 0.56 -8.12
N HIS A 96 -5.88 0.46 -7.54
CA HIS A 96 -4.65 0.47 -8.31
C HIS A 96 -4.53 -0.72 -9.28
N GLY A 97 -5.24 -1.83 -9.01
CA GLY A 97 -5.30 -2.97 -9.92
C GLY A 97 -5.84 -2.61 -11.31
N TYR A 98 -6.79 -1.67 -11.40
CA TYR A 98 -7.31 -1.21 -12.69
C TYR A 98 -6.24 -0.45 -13.49
N ASP A 99 -5.48 0.44 -12.84
CA ASP A 99 -4.40 1.20 -13.48
C ASP A 99 -3.33 0.26 -14.04
N ILE A 100 -2.90 -0.72 -13.24
CA ILE A 100 -1.91 -1.73 -13.64
C ILE A 100 -2.40 -2.52 -14.85
N ALA A 101 -3.67 -2.89 -14.88
CA ALA A 101 -4.24 -3.62 -16.00
C ALA A 101 -4.40 -2.76 -17.27
N LYS A 102 -4.61 -1.44 -17.14
CA LYS A 102 -4.55 -0.52 -18.30
C LYS A 102 -3.12 -0.37 -18.84
N ILE A 103 -2.16 -0.15 -17.95
CA ILE A 103 -0.75 0.10 -18.31
C ILE A 103 -0.11 -1.16 -18.90
N PHE A 104 -0.36 -2.31 -18.29
CA PHE A 104 0.32 -3.58 -18.61
C PHE A 104 -0.62 -4.64 -19.21
N GLY A 105 -1.81 -4.26 -19.68
CA GLY A 105 -2.84 -5.19 -20.18
C GLY A 105 -2.31 -6.22 -21.19
N ASN A 106 -1.43 -5.79 -22.11
CA ASN A 106 -0.81 -6.67 -23.12
C ASN A 106 0.06 -7.79 -22.55
N LYS A 107 0.44 -7.73 -21.27
CA LYS A 107 1.19 -8.79 -20.61
C LYS A 107 0.29 -9.91 -20.09
N PHE A 108 -1.01 -9.66 -19.98
CA PHE A 108 -2.01 -10.63 -19.52
C PHE A 108 -2.71 -11.29 -20.71
N THR A 109 -3.03 -12.58 -20.58
CA THR A 109 -3.91 -13.27 -21.52
C THR A 109 -5.35 -13.30 -21.02
N LEU A 110 -5.53 -13.37 -19.70
CA LEU A 110 -6.82 -13.28 -19.04
C LEU A 110 -6.78 -12.27 -17.89
N ILE A 111 -7.88 -11.55 -17.70
CA ILE A 111 -8.13 -10.74 -16.50
C ILE A 111 -9.41 -11.24 -15.84
N SER A 112 -9.41 -11.34 -14.51
CA SER A 112 -10.55 -11.80 -13.72
C SER A 112 -10.92 -10.84 -12.59
N PRO A 113 -12.10 -10.20 -12.63
CA PRO A 113 -12.63 -9.47 -11.49
C PRO A 113 -13.08 -10.41 -10.40
N VAL A 114 -12.74 -10.07 -9.16
CA VAL A 114 -13.06 -10.88 -7.98
C VAL A 114 -14.10 -10.14 -7.13
N TRP A 115 -15.36 -10.18 -7.58
CA TRP A 115 -16.48 -9.62 -6.81
C TRP A 115 -17.81 -10.38 -7.00
N LEU A 116 -17.93 -11.24 -8.03
CA LEU A 116 -19.18 -11.98 -8.25
C LEU A 116 -19.25 -13.23 -7.38
N GLN A 117 -20.37 -13.38 -6.69
CA GLN A 117 -20.68 -14.51 -5.83
C GLN A 117 -21.92 -15.22 -6.34
N VAL A 118 -21.89 -16.54 -6.40
CA VAL A 118 -23.07 -17.37 -6.67
C VAL A 118 -23.56 -17.98 -5.36
N LYS A 119 -24.83 -17.70 -5.01
CA LYS A 119 -25.48 -18.22 -3.80
C LYS A 119 -26.64 -19.11 -4.18
N ARG A 120 -26.71 -20.29 -3.58
CA ARG A 120 -27.85 -21.20 -3.74
C ARG A 120 -29.02 -20.73 -2.87
N ARG A 121 -30.19 -20.53 -3.47
CA ARG A 121 -31.44 -20.09 -2.80
C ARG A 121 -32.51 -21.20 -2.72
N GLY A 122 -32.22 -22.38 -3.27
CA GLY A 122 -33.12 -23.53 -3.24
C GLY A 122 -32.61 -24.68 -4.10
N LYS A 123 -33.45 -25.71 -4.29
CA LYS A 123 -33.19 -26.75 -5.30
C LYS A 123 -33.13 -26.06 -6.68
N GLU A 124 -32.00 -26.22 -7.37
CA GLU A 124 -31.75 -25.65 -8.72
C GLU A 124 -31.94 -24.13 -8.85
N ARG A 125 -31.96 -23.38 -7.74
CA ARG A 125 -32.05 -21.91 -7.76
C ARG A 125 -30.74 -21.29 -7.31
N PHE A 126 -30.08 -20.61 -8.24
CA PHE A 126 -28.85 -19.86 -7.99
C PHE A 126 -29.08 -18.37 -8.20
N GLN A 127 -28.47 -17.56 -7.35
CA GLN A 127 -28.53 -16.11 -7.42
C GLN A 127 -27.12 -15.55 -7.48
N PHE A 128 -26.87 -14.67 -8.44
CA PHE A 128 -25.65 -13.87 -8.48
C PHE A 128 -25.75 -12.68 -7.54
N THR A 129 -24.70 -12.45 -6.77
CA THR A 129 -24.55 -11.36 -5.79
C THR A 129 -23.16 -10.73 -5.93
N GLY A 130 -22.92 -9.61 -5.25
CA GLY A 130 -21.65 -8.87 -5.34
C GLY A 130 -21.54 -7.88 -6.50
N LEU A 131 -22.63 -7.69 -7.27
CA LEU A 131 -22.75 -6.61 -8.26
C LEU A 131 -22.68 -5.21 -7.63
N HIS A 132 -23.02 -5.08 -6.35
CA HIS A 132 -22.91 -3.81 -5.61
C HIS A 132 -21.47 -3.48 -5.22
N ASP A 133 -20.58 -4.47 -5.18
CA ASP A 133 -19.15 -4.28 -4.95
C ASP A 133 -18.42 -3.83 -6.22
N ALA A 134 -19.09 -3.88 -7.38
CA ALA A 134 -18.59 -3.39 -8.65
C ALA A 134 -19.00 -1.92 -8.83
N ASP A 135 -18.04 -1.00 -8.62
CA ASP A 135 -18.25 0.41 -8.93
C ASP A 135 -18.47 0.63 -10.43
N LYS A 136 -19.16 1.72 -10.80
CA LYS A 136 -19.37 2.10 -12.23
C LYS A 136 -18.07 2.15 -13.02
N GLY A 137 -16.98 2.60 -12.39
CA GLY A 137 -15.64 2.64 -12.99
C GLY A 137 -15.05 1.25 -13.25
N ALA A 138 -15.35 0.29 -12.38
CA ALA A 138 -14.91 -1.09 -12.51
C ALA A 138 -15.60 -1.76 -13.72
N ILE A 139 -16.92 -1.59 -13.85
CA ILE A 139 -17.70 -2.10 -14.99
C ILE A 139 -17.22 -1.48 -16.30
N PHE A 140 -17.04 -0.16 -16.33
CA PHE A 140 -16.54 0.54 -17.53
C PHE A 140 -15.14 0.06 -17.93
N PHE A 141 -14.24 -0.10 -16.97
CA PHE A 141 -12.91 -0.68 -17.19
C PHE A 141 -13.00 -2.06 -17.85
N PHE A 142 -13.95 -2.90 -17.44
CA PHE A 142 -14.10 -4.23 -18.03
C PHE A 142 -14.54 -4.21 -19.49
N PHE A 143 -15.42 -3.29 -19.86
CA PHE A 143 -15.76 -3.08 -21.27
C PHE A 143 -14.56 -2.61 -22.09
N GLU A 144 -13.73 -1.72 -21.54
CA GLU A 144 -12.51 -1.23 -22.19
C GLU A 144 -11.47 -2.37 -22.35
N CYS A 145 -11.22 -3.15 -21.29
CA CYS A 145 -10.25 -4.24 -21.32
C CYS A 145 -10.70 -5.45 -22.14
N ALA A 146 -12.00 -5.72 -22.26
CA ALA A 146 -12.50 -6.84 -23.06
C ALA A 146 -12.13 -6.74 -24.55
N LEU A 147 -11.79 -5.53 -25.03
CA LEU A 147 -11.26 -5.31 -26.38
C LEU A 147 -9.78 -5.73 -26.53
N GLN A 148 -9.04 -5.84 -25.42
CA GLN A 148 -7.59 -6.02 -25.40
C GLN A 148 -7.14 -7.36 -24.78
N VAL A 149 -7.92 -7.91 -23.84
CA VAL A 149 -7.61 -9.13 -23.08
C VAL A 149 -8.88 -9.94 -22.84
N ARG A 150 -8.79 -11.28 -22.77
CA ARG A 150 -9.96 -12.12 -22.47
C ARG A 150 -10.41 -11.93 -21.02
N LEU A 151 -11.72 -11.75 -20.82
CA LEU A 151 -12.30 -11.62 -19.49
C LEU A 151 -12.74 -12.99 -18.97
N LEU A 152 -12.21 -13.40 -17.80
CA LEU A 152 -12.65 -14.60 -17.09
C LEU A 152 -13.39 -14.17 -15.82
N VAL A 153 -14.68 -14.43 -15.72
CA VAL A 153 -15.44 -14.12 -14.51
C VAL A 153 -15.31 -15.29 -13.53
N LEU A 154 -14.65 -15.05 -12.40
CA LEU A 154 -14.67 -16.01 -11.28
C LEU A 154 -15.94 -15.83 -10.47
N LEU A 155 -16.63 -16.96 -10.25
CA LEU A 155 -17.80 -17.04 -9.39
C LEU A 155 -17.39 -17.67 -8.06
N GLN A 156 -17.47 -16.88 -7.00
CA GLN A 156 -17.23 -17.39 -5.66
C GLN A 156 -18.48 -18.14 -5.17
N THR A 157 -18.34 -19.42 -4.87
CA THR A 157 -19.34 -20.20 -4.14
C THR A 157 -19.05 -20.10 -2.65
N ARG A 158 -20.02 -19.66 -1.86
CA ARG A 158 -20.02 -19.83 -0.40
C ARG A 158 -21.02 -20.90 -0.02
#